data_AF-A0A702BSX5-F1
#
_entry.id   AF-A0A702BSX5-F1
#
_cell.length_a   1.000
_cell.length_b   1.000
_cell.length_c   1.000
_cell.angle_alpha   90.00
_cell.angle_beta   90.00
_cell.angle_gamma   90.00
#
_symmetry.space_group_name_H-M   'P 1'
#
loop_
_entity.id
_entity.type
_entity.pdbx_description
1 polymer ?
#
loop_
_entity_poly.entity_id
_entity_poly.type
_entity_poly.pdbx_seq_one_letter_code
_entity_poly.pdbx_strand_id
1 'polypeptide(L)' 'MAEKHSKAEPTISKAQCRYKVGYVSARHINSKTYMTTYYSQHPSLHLKGDWLAEAGRQ' A
#
# COMPACT_ATOMS: atom_id res chain seq x y z
N MET A 1 10.17 -32.01 -26.70
CA MET A 1 9.61 -30.74 -27.20
C MET A 1 8.21 -30.60 -26.62
N ALA A 2 8.02 -29.76 -25.61
CA ALA A 2 6.71 -29.50 -25.01
C ALA A 2 6.49 -27.98 -25.01
N GLU A 3 5.63 -27.54 -25.90
CA GLU A 3 5.24 -26.14 -26.07
C GLU A 3 4.45 -25.69 -24.84
N LYS A 4 5.01 -24.75 -24.07
CA LYS A 4 4.34 -24.15 -22.92
C LYS A 4 3.58 -22.91 -23.39
N HIS A 5 2.28 -23.05 -23.55
CA HIS A 5 1.38 -21.90 -23.56
C HIS A 5 1.35 -21.32 -22.14
N SER A 6 1.96 -20.15 -21.94
CA SER A 6 1.67 -19.33 -20.77
C SER A 6 1.24 -17.94 -21.23
N LYS A 7 -0.05 -17.72 -21.09
CA LYS A 7 -0.83 -16.59 -21.58
C LYS A 7 -0.70 -15.42 -20.61
N ALA A 8 -0.45 -14.25 -21.20
CA ALA A 8 -0.58 -12.89 -20.67
C ALA A 8 0.39 -12.46 -19.55
N GLU A 9 1.34 -11.59 -19.94
CA GLU A 9 1.91 -10.58 -19.07
C GLU A 9 0.77 -9.81 -18.36
N PRO A 10 0.89 -9.46 -17.07
CA PRO A 10 -0.05 -8.54 -16.46
C PRO A 10 0.27 -7.15 -17.03
N THR A 11 -0.34 -6.80 -18.16
CA THR A 11 -0.36 -5.42 -18.63
C THR A 11 -1.23 -4.63 -17.67
N ILE A 12 -0.63 -4.19 -16.56
CA ILE A 12 -1.25 -3.25 -15.63
C ILE A 12 -1.50 -1.98 -16.43
N SER A 13 -2.73 -1.84 -16.91
CA SER A 13 -3.18 -0.65 -17.62
C SER A 13 -2.90 0.55 -16.73
N LYS A 14 -2.11 1.52 -17.23
CA LYS A 14 -1.79 2.78 -16.55
C LYS A 14 -3.03 3.54 -16.04
N ALA A 15 -4.23 3.16 -16.48
CA ALA A 15 -5.49 3.72 -16.04
C ALA A 15 -5.98 3.23 -14.67
N GLN A 16 -5.48 2.11 -14.13
CA GLN A 16 -6.12 1.45 -12.96
C GLN A 16 -5.48 1.69 -11.59
N CYS A 17 -4.38 2.43 -11.50
CA CYS A 17 -3.78 2.72 -10.19
C CYS A 17 -3.66 4.22 -9.90
N ARG A 18 -4.82 4.89 -9.84
CA ARG A 18 -4.95 6.17 -9.13
C ARG A 18 -4.99 5.88 -7.63
N TYR A 19 -3.87 5.38 -7.10
CA TYR A 19 -3.69 5.19 -5.67
C TYR A 19 -3.86 6.53 -4.95
N LYS A 20 -4.95 6.68 -4.19
CA LYS A 20 -5.12 7.85 -3.33
C LYS A 20 -4.25 7.63 -2.09
N VAL A 21 -3.08 8.26 -2.09
CA VAL A 21 -2.22 8.30 -0.90
C VAL A 21 -2.91 9.20 0.13
N GLY A 22 -3.32 8.61 1.25
CA GLY A 22 -3.71 9.37 2.44
C GLY A 22 -2.47 9.72 3.26
N TYR A 23 -2.63 10.63 4.22
CA TYR A 23 -1.62 10.88 5.25
C TYR A 23 -2.20 10.50 6.60
N VAL A 24 -1.39 9.83 7.42
CA VAL A 24 -1.73 9.51 8.81
C VAL A 24 -0.85 10.35 9.72
N SER A 25 -1.45 10.91 10.77
CA SER A 25 -0.75 11.64 11.81
C SER A 25 -0.37 10.72 12.97
N ALA A 26 0.90 10.66 13.32
CA ALA A 26 1.39 10.01 14.53
C ALA A 26 1.71 11.08 15.59
N ARG A 27 1.18 10.88 16.81
CA ARG A 27 1.48 11.72 17.97
C ARG A 27 2.72 11.18 18.67
N HIS A 28 3.73 12.02 18.87
CA HIS A 28 4.92 11.66 19.63
C HIS A 28 4.80 12.17 21.06
N ILE A 29 4.90 11.24 22.02
CA ILE A 29 4.88 11.53 23.45
C ILE A 29 6.25 11.24 24.04
N ASN A 30 6.76 12.17 24.85
CA ASN A 30 7.96 11.93 25.64
C ASN A 30 7.59 11.00 26.80
N SER A 31 8.23 9.83 26.88
CA SER A 31 7.90 8.82 27.90
C SER A 31 8.26 9.25 29.33
N LYS A 32 9.19 10.19 29.51
CA LYS A 32 9.63 10.67 30.82
C LYS A 32 8.73 11.78 31.36
N THR A 33 8.28 12.67 30.48
CA THR A 33 7.44 13.82 30.88
C THR A 33 5.96 13.62 30.59
N TYR A 34 5.60 12.57 29.84
CA TYR A 34 4.26 12.30 29.31
C TYR A 34 3.67 13.46 28.50
N MET A 35 4.51 14.41 28.07
CA MET A 35 4.11 15.55 27.27
C MET A 35 4.18 15.23 25.79
N THR A 36 3.27 15.83 25.02
CA THR A 36 3.31 15.74 23.56
C THR A 36 4.41 16.63 23.03
N THR A 37 5.32 16.06 22.25
CA THR A 37 6.44 16.79 21.68
C THR A 37 6.05 17.36 20.33
N TYR A 38 5.51 16.54 19.44
CA TYR A 38 5.09 16.95 18.10
C TYR A 38 4.20 15.88 17.43
N TYR A 39 3.66 16.23 16.26
CA TYR A 39 2.98 15.31 15.36
C TYR A 39 3.81 15.13 14.09
N SER A 40 3.93 13.90 13.61
CA SER A 40 4.51 13.61 12.30
C SER A 40 3.44 13.11 11.34
N GLN A 41 3.54 13.46 10.07
CA GLN A 41 2.67 12.93 9.02
C GLN A 41 3.46 11.96 8.15
N HIS A 42 2.91 10.77 7.92
CA HIS A 42 3.50 9.79 7.02
C HIS A 42 2.50 9.38 5.94
N PRO A 43 2.97 9.17 4.69
CA PRO A 43 2.10 8.70 3.63
C PRO A 43 1.59 7.30 3.96
N SER A 44 0.30 7.09 3.78
CA SER A 44 -0.37 5.81 3.92
C SER A 44 -1.10 5.47 2.64
N LEU A 45 -0.80 4.29 2.09
CA LEU A 45 -1.51 3.80 0.94
C LEU A 45 -2.84 3.19 1.40
N HIS A 46 -3.96 3.87 1.13
CA HIS A 46 -5.28 3.29 1.37
C HIS A 46 -5.62 2.32 0.25
N LEU A 47 -5.20 1.06 0.42
CA LEU A 47 -5.60 -0.04 -0.44
C LEU A 47 -7.06 -0.40 -0.12
N LYS A 48 -7.99 -0.07 -1.02
CA LYS A 48 -9.38 -0.54 -0.96
C LYS A 48 -9.56 -1.64 -2.00
N GLY A 49 -10.13 -2.77 -1.59
CA GLY A 49 -10.30 -3.99 -2.41
C GLY A 49 -9.43 -5.15 -1.91
N ASP A 50 -9.74 -6.37 -2.36
CA ASP A 50 -9.03 -7.62 -2.01
C ASP A 50 -7.64 -7.70 -2.66
N TRP A 51 -6.80 -6.69 -2.44
CA TRP A 51 -5.45 -6.61 -2.99
C TRP A 51 -4.58 -7.81 -2.59
N LEU A 52 -4.86 -8.43 -1.44
CA LEU A 52 -4.19 -9.65 -0.99
C LEU A 52 -4.60 -10.87 -1.83
N ALA A 53 -5.87 -10.94 -2.27
CA ALA A 53 -6.34 -11.99 -3.17
C ALA A 53 -5.78 -11.82 -4.59
N GLU A 54 -5.62 -10.57 -5.04
CA GLU A 54 -4.99 -10.27 -6.35
C GLU A 54 -3.46 -10.47 -6.33
N ALA A 55 -2.80 -10.22 -5.19
CA ALA A 55 -1.36 -10.43 -5.01
C ALA A 55 -1.00 -11.90 -4.74
N GLY A 56 -1.96 -12.71 -4.28
CA GLY A 56 -1.84 -14.15 -4.08
C GLY A 56 -2.13 -14.94 -5.36
N ARG A 57 -1.25 -14.82 -6.36
CA ARG A 57 -1.22 -15.80 -7.45
C ARG A 57 -0.75 -17.16 -6.90
N GLN A 58 -1.67 -18.12 -6.86
CA GLN A 58 -1.36 -19.55 -6.80
C GLN A 58 -1.21 -20.11 -8.22
#